data_AF-A0A1E7NCX1-F1
#
_entry.id   AF-A0A1E7NCX1-F1
#
_cell.length_a   1.000
_cell.length_b   1.000
_cell.length_c   1.000
_cell.angle_alpha   90.00
_cell.angle_beta   90.00
_cell.angle_gamma   90.00
#
_symmetry.space_group_name_H-M   'P 1'
#
loop_
_entity.id
_entity.type
_entity.pdbx_description
1 polymer ?
#
loop_
_entity_poly.entity_id
_entity_poly.type
_entity_poly.pdbx_seq_one_letter_code
_entity_poly.pdbx_strand_id
1 'polypeptide(L)'
;MVEVLTGARPSGQLMRHTSLDGYGQLASLVRAGALRRGGPADRPRLGPVHDRSPSPDAVEACVRVDLGRRHHMVAFRLEQRGPAGQWQCTAVEAR
;
A
#
# COMPACT_ATOMS: atom_id res chain seq x y z
N MET A 1 3.30 -3.29 1.86
CA MET A 1 2.91 -1.96 1.32
C MET A 1 3.26 -0.82 2.26
N VAL A 2 2.72 -0.77 3.48
CA VAL A 2 2.98 0.34 4.43
C VAL A 2 4.46 0.55 4.76
N GLU A 3 5.23 -0.53 4.96
CA GLU A 3 6.69 -0.40 5.17
C GLU A 3 7.41 0.28 4.00
N VAL A 4 6.94 0.08 2.76
CA VAL A 4 7.49 0.75 1.57
C VAL A 4 7.08 2.23 1.57
N LEU A 5 5.80 2.53 1.77
CA LEU A 5 5.29 3.90 1.81
C LEU A 5 5.95 4.75 2.92
N THR A 6 6.30 4.12 4.04
CA THR A 6 7.00 4.74 5.17
C THR A 6 8.52 4.81 5.00
N GLY A 7 9.07 4.21 3.93
CA GLY A 7 10.51 4.17 3.65
C GLY A 7 11.30 3.15 4.48
N ALA A 8 10.64 2.30 5.28
CA ALA A 8 11.28 1.24 6.04
C ALA A 8 11.77 0.06 5.17
N ARG A 9 11.20 -0.11 3.97
CA ARG A 9 11.61 -1.10 2.98
C ARG A 9 11.71 -0.45 1.59
N PRO A 10 12.62 -0.91 0.72
CA PRO A 10 12.70 -0.42 -0.65
C PRO A 10 11.49 -0.88 -1.48
N SER A 11 11.01 -0.01 -2.39
CA SER A 11 9.81 -0.29 -3.19
C SER A 11 9.95 -1.52 -4.09
N GLY A 12 11.16 -1.82 -4.57
CA GLY A 12 11.44 -2.97 -5.44
C GLY A 12 11.03 -4.33 -4.85
N GLN A 13 10.86 -4.44 -3.53
CA GLN A 13 10.35 -5.67 -2.91
C GLN A 13 8.89 -5.99 -3.30
N LEU A 14 8.12 -4.98 -3.70
CA LEU A 14 6.73 -5.15 -4.12
C LEU A 14 6.54 -5.29 -5.63
N MET A 15 7.61 -5.22 -6.43
CA MET A 15 7.51 -5.21 -7.90
C MET A 15 6.80 -6.45 -8.47
N ARG A 16 6.95 -7.62 -7.85
CA ARG A 16 6.25 -8.86 -8.23
C ARG A 16 4.83 -9.01 -7.67
N HIS A 17 4.45 -8.10 -6.76
CA HIS A 17 3.17 -8.09 -6.03
C HIS A 17 2.29 -6.92 -6.46
N THR A 18 2.68 -6.21 -7.52
CA THR A 18 2.01 -5.04 -8.06
C THR A 18 1.91 -5.18 -9.57
N SER A 19 0.82 -4.72 -10.17
CA SER A 19 0.80 -4.48 -11.60
C SER A 19 1.75 -3.32 -11.94
N LEU A 20 1.99 -3.09 -13.24
CA LEU A 20 2.78 -1.95 -13.69
C LEU A 20 2.21 -0.61 -13.17
N ASP A 21 0.90 -0.42 -13.31
CA ASP A 21 0.21 0.79 -12.85
C ASP A 21 0.25 0.92 -11.32
N GLY A 22 -0.05 -0.17 -10.60
CA GLY A 22 -0.01 -0.18 -9.13
C GLY A 22 1.40 0.11 -8.60
N TYR A 23 2.44 -0.39 -9.26
CA TYR A 23 3.83 -0.08 -8.93
C TYR A 23 4.16 1.38 -9.20
N GLY A 24 3.71 1.94 -10.33
CA GLY A 24 3.90 3.34 -10.68
C GLY A 24 3.28 4.29 -9.66
N GLN A 25 2.04 4.00 -9.23
CA GLN A 25 1.35 4.74 -8.18
C GLN A 25 2.09 4.65 -6.84
N LEU A 26 2.48 3.43 -6.42
CA LEU A 26 3.28 3.20 -5.21
C LEU A 26 4.59 4.00 -5.23
N ALA A 27 5.33 3.94 -6.34
CA ALA A 27 6.60 4.65 -6.50
C ALA A 27 6.40 6.17 -6.47
N SER A 28 5.29 6.67 -7.02
CA SER A 28 4.92 8.09 -6.94
C SER A 28 4.69 8.52 -5.49
N LEU A 29 3.91 7.77 -4.72
CA LEU A 29 3.64 8.05 -3.30
C LEU A 29 4.91 8.03 -2.44
N VAL A 30 5.80 7.06 -2.69
CA VAL A 30 7.11 6.98 -2.02
C VAL A 30 7.97 8.21 -2.33
N ARG A 31 8.06 8.62 -3.61
CA ARG A 31 8.82 9.80 -4.02
C ARG A 31 8.26 11.09 -3.43
N ALA A 32 6.93 11.22 -3.39
CA ALA A 32 6.24 12.34 -2.76
C ALA A 32 6.38 12.35 -1.23
N GLY A 33 6.81 11.24 -0.62
CA GLY A 33 6.94 11.13 0.83
C GLY A 33 5.59 11.10 1.55
N ALA A 34 4.55 10.57 0.92
CA ALA A 34 3.16 10.59 1.42
C ALA A 34 3.03 10.09 2.87
N LEU A 35 3.82 9.07 3.24
CA LEU A 35 3.88 8.50 4.59
C LEU A 35 5.30 8.57 5.20
N ARG A 36 6.14 9.51 4.74
CA ARG A 36 7.54 9.57 5.20
C ARG A 36 7.60 9.75 6.72
N ARG A 37 8.30 8.85 7.40
CA ARG A 37 8.51 8.90 8.85
C ARG A 37 9.32 10.15 9.21
N GLY A 38 8.94 10.86 10.28
CA GLY A 38 9.67 12.01 10.79
C GLY A 38 10.99 11.61 11.47
N GLY A 39 11.06 10.41 12.05
CA GLY A 39 12.29 9.85 12.59
C GLY A 39 12.21 8.34 12.92
N PRO A 40 13.31 7.76 13.43
CA PRO A 40 13.40 6.33 13.77
C PRO A 40 12.38 5.86 14.81
N ALA A 41 11.91 6.77 15.67
CA ALA A 41 10.92 6.51 16.71
C ALA A 41 9.46 6.43 16.18
N ASP A 42 9.17 6.96 14.99
CA ASP A 42 7.81 7.01 14.43
C ASP A 42 7.41 5.68 13.79
N ARG A 43 7.43 4.59 14.55
CA ARG A 43 7.10 3.27 14.01
C ARG A 43 5.61 3.24 13.61
N PRO A 44 5.27 2.87 12.36
CA PRO A 44 3.89 2.85 11.93
C PRO A 44 3.08 1.88 12.79
N ARG A 45 1.93 2.34 13.27
CA ARG A 45 0.90 1.49 13.88
C ARG A 45 -0.27 1.39 12.91
N LEU A 46 -0.73 0.18 12.68
CA LEU A 46 -1.88 -0.07 11.82
C LEU A 46 -3.13 -0.14 12.70
N GLY A 47 -4.17 0.58 12.29
CA GLY A 47 -5.52 0.36 12.78
C GLY A 47 -6.14 -0.90 12.17
N PRO A 48 -7.44 -1.14 12.43
CA PRO A 48 -8.19 -2.17 11.73
C PRO A 48 -8.10 -2.00 10.21
N VAL A 49 -8.01 -3.12 9.51
CA VAL A 49 -8.14 -3.16 8.06
C VAL A 49 -9.61 -3.30 7.74
N HIS A 50 -10.09 -2.48 6.81
CA HIS A 50 -11.43 -2.58 6.26
C HIS A 50 -11.32 -3.02 4.82
N ASP A 51 -11.95 -4.13 4.46
CA ASP A 51 -11.93 -4.67 3.11
C ASP A 51 -13.33 -4.95 2.55
N ARG A 52 -13.39 -5.03 1.22
CA ARG A 52 -14.58 -5.43 0.47
C ARG A 52 -14.16 -6.14 -0.81
N SER A 53 -14.87 -7.20 -1.17
CA SER A 53 -14.67 -7.91 -2.43
C SER A 53 -15.75 -7.53 -3.45
N PRO A 54 -15.50 -6.60 -4.39
CA PRO A 54 -16.48 -6.24 -5.41
C PRO A 54 -16.74 -7.38 -6.41
N SER A 55 -15.81 -8.33 -6.53
CA SER A 55 -15.92 -9.54 -7.35
C SER A 55 -15.03 -10.66 -6.76
N PRO A 56 -15.15 -11.92 -7.22
CA PRO A 56 -14.34 -13.03 -6.69
C PRO A 56 -12.82 -12.86 -6.91
N ASP A 57 -12.45 -12.07 -7.91
CA ASP A 57 -11.07 -11.82 -8.36
C ASP A 57 -10.53 -10.45 -7.93
N ALA A 58 -11.28 -9.68 -7.13
CA ALA A 58 -10.87 -8.36 -6.66
C ALA A 58 -11.15 -8.15 -5.18
N VAL A 59 -10.21 -7.51 -4.48
CA VAL A 59 -10.34 -7.06 -3.09
C VAL A 59 -9.90 -5.61 -3.00
N GLU A 60 -10.74 -4.76 -2.43
CA GLU A 60 -10.41 -3.40 -2.06
C GLU A 60 -10.23 -3.33 -0.55
N ALA A 61 -9.13 -2.74 -0.10
CA ALA A 61 -8.82 -2.62 1.31
C ALA A 61 -8.35 -1.21 1.66
N CYS A 62 -8.68 -0.78 2.87
CA CYS A 62 -8.24 0.49 3.43
C CYS A 62 -7.76 0.27 4.86
N VAL A 63 -6.68 0.93 5.23
CA VAL A 63 -6.11 0.85 6.58
C VAL A 63 -5.66 2.23 7.05
N ARG A 64 -5.97 2.55 8.31
CA ARG A 64 -5.39 3.71 8.98
C ARG A 64 -3.97 3.40 9.42
N VAL A 65 -3.03 4.27 9.08
CA VAL A 65 -1.63 4.21 9.48
C VAL A 65 -1.31 5.39 10.38
N ASP A 66 -1.05 5.11 11.64
CA ASP A 66 -0.63 6.12 12.62
C ASP A 66 0.92 6.26 12.58
N LEU A 67 1.39 7.48 12.33
CA LEU A 67 2.80 7.89 12.25
C LEU A 67 3.05 9.03 13.24
N GLY A 68 3.34 8.67 14.49
CA GLY A 68 3.54 9.65 15.57
C GLY A 68 2.25 10.44 15.83
N ARG A 69 2.26 11.75 15.53
CA ARG A 69 1.10 12.64 15.69
C ARG A 69 0.19 12.73 14.46
N ARG A 70 0.60 12.17 13.33
CA ARG A 70 -0.16 12.18 12.07
C ARG A 70 -0.77 10.81 11.83
N HIS A 71 -1.95 10.78 11.23
CA HIS A 71 -2.53 9.56 10.70
C HIS A 71 -2.75 9.74 9.21
N HIS A 72 -2.62 8.64 8.48
CA HIS A 72 -2.88 8.57 7.06
C HIS A 72 -3.81 7.40 6.77
N MET A 73 -4.59 7.51 5.71
CA MET A 73 -5.36 6.40 5.17
C MET A 73 -4.61 5.85 3.95
N VAL A 74 -4.38 4.55 3.94
CA VAL A 74 -3.83 3.84 2.77
C VAL A 74 -4.92 2.94 2.23
N ALA A 75 -5.33 3.20 1.00
CA ALA A 75 -6.28 2.37 0.26
C ALA A 75 -5.56 1.66 -0.88
N PHE A 76 -5.88 0.41 -1.13
CA PHE A 76 -5.33 -0.35 -2.23
C PHE A 76 -6.30 -1.39 -2.75
N ARG A 77 -6.11 -1.76 -4.01
CA ARG A 77 -6.89 -2.79 -4.69
C ARG A 77 -5.97 -3.92 -5.11
N LEU A 78 -6.35 -5.13 -4.75
CA LEU A 78 -5.73 -6.37 -5.20
C LEU A 78 -6.63 -7.00 -6.27
N GLU A 79 -6.04 -7.52 -7.33
CA GLU A 79 -6.73 -8.31 -8.34
C GLU A 79 -5.96 -9.58 -8.64
N GLN A 80 -6.66 -10.68 -8.88
CA GLN A 80 -6.05 -11.88 -9.43
C GLN A 80 -5.69 -11.62 -10.89
N ARG A 81 -4.43 -11.89 -11.25
CA ARG A 81 -3.91 -11.68 -12.59
C ARG A 81 -3.12 -12.91 -13.02
N GLY A 82 -3.10 -13.17 -14.32
CA GLY A 82 -2.35 -14.27 -14.91
C GLY A 82 -3.00 -15.65 -14.72
N PRO A 83 -2.48 -16.68 -15.40
CA PRO A 83 -3.10 -18.01 -15.44
C PRO A 83 -3.11 -18.74 -14.09
N ALA A 84 -2.20 -18.37 -13.18
CA ALA A 84 -2.09 -18.96 -11.85
C ALA A 84 -2.90 -18.20 -10.78
N GLY A 85 -3.66 -17.16 -11.18
CA GLY A 85 -4.51 -16.40 -10.26
C GLY A 85 -3.72 -15.62 -9.21
N GLN A 86 -2.50 -15.17 -9.53
CA GLN A 86 -1.68 -14.45 -8.57
C GLN A 86 -2.29 -13.08 -8.21
N TRP A 87 -2.42 -12.81 -6.93
CA TRP A 87 -2.88 -11.51 -6.44
C TRP A 87 -1.81 -10.44 -6.66
N GLN A 88 -2.20 -9.35 -7.32
CA GLN A 88 -1.35 -8.18 -7.52
C GLN A 88 -2.10 -6.93 -7.09
N CYS A 89 -1.39 -6.02 -6.44
CA CYS A 89 -1.89 -4.68 -6.19
C CYS A 89 -1.95 -3.91 -7.52
N THR A 90 -3.15 -3.52 -7.94
CA THR A 90 -3.40 -2.81 -9.20
C THR A 90 -3.63 -1.32 -9.01
N ALA A 91 -4.05 -0.90 -7.82
CA ALA A 91 -4.18 0.50 -7.46
C ALA A 91 -3.79 0.73 -6.00
N VAL A 92 -3.20 1.89 -5.71
CA VAL A 92 -2.85 2.33 -4.36
C VAL A 92 -2.99 3.85 -4.23
N GLU A 93 -3.60 4.29 -3.14
CA GLU A 93 -3.74 5.68 -2.75
C GLU A 93 -3.33 5.86 -1.30
N ALA A 94 -2.81 7.05 -0.98
CA ALA A 94 -2.50 7.45 0.39
C ALA A 94 -2.83 8.92 0.61
N ARG A 95 -3.50 9.23 1.72
CA ARG A 95 -3.86 10.60 2.14
C ARG A 95 -3.58 10.77 3.62
#